data_AF-A0A7S0EVM4-F1
#
_entry.id   AF-A0A7S0EVM4-F1
#
_cell.length_a   1.000
_cell.length_b   1.000
_cell.length_c   1.000
_cell.angle_alpha   90.00
_cell.angle_beta   90.00
_cell.angle_gamma   90.00
#
_symmetry.space_group_name_H-M   'P 1'
#
loop_
_entity.id
_entity.type
_entity.pdbx_description
1 polymer ?
#
loop_
_entity_poly.entity_id
_entity_poly.type
_entity_poly.pdbx_seq_one_letter_code
_entity_poly.pdbx_strand_id
1 'polypeptide(L)'
;GFPLLLSERAKQQVLRAVWNDTLFLSSINVMDYSLLVGMEQRAPAEVAEGENEWTLVVGVIDYCRQYTWKEEAETRVKRGTVIPPKQYKRRFRDALHRYFMASIDKYATDDGRVETAA
;
A
#
# COMPACT_ATOMS: atom_id res chain seq x y z
N GLY A 1 8.43 -4.28 9.89
CA GLY A 1 8.45 -2.83 9.67
C GLY A 1 7.34 -2.21 10.49
N PHE A 2 7.51 -0.93 10.84
CA PHE A 2 6.43 -0.17 11.48
C PHE A 2 5.36 0.19 10.43
N PRO A 3 4.08 0.18 10.83
CA PRO A 3 2.97 0.52 9.95
C PRO A 3 3.04 2.01 9.54
N LEU A 4 2.80 2.28 8.26
CA LEU A 4 2.65 3.63 7.74
C LEU A 4 1.23 4.12 8.00
N LEU A 5 1.12 5.23 8.73
CA LEU A 5 -0.15 5.88 8.99
C LEU A 5 -0.55 6.72 7.78
N LEU A 6 -1.76 6.49 7.29
CA LEU A 6 -2.37 7.23 6.20
C LEU A 6 -3.73 7.73 6.62
N SER A 7 -4.14 8.89 6.08
CA SER A 7 -5.54 9.27 6.16
C SER A 7 -6.43 8.17 5.58
N GLU A 8 -7.66 8.04 6.11
CA GLU A 8 -8.59 7.00 5.63
C GLU A 8 -8.81 7.07 4.12
N ARG A 9 -8.86 8.29 3.56
CA ARG A 9 -8.98 8.52 2.11
C ARG A 9 -7.76 7.98 1.35
N ALA A 10 -6.55 8.31 1.78
CA ALA A 10 -5.32 7.85 1.13
C ALA A 10 -5.20 6.32 1.20
N LYS A 11 -5.50 5.73 2.36
CA LYS A 11 -5.54 4.27 2.54
C LYS A 11 -6.50 3.61 1.55
N GLN A 12 -7.73 4.12 1.43
CA GLN A 12 -8.71 3.58 0.50
C GLN A 12 -8.26 3.70 -0.97
N GLN A 13 -7.64 4.82 -1.35
CA GLN A 13 -7.12 5.03 -2.70
C GLN A 13 -6.02 4.02 -3.04
N VAL A 14 -5.01 3.87 -2.18
CA VAL A 14 -3.90 2.93 -2.38
C VAL A 14 -4.41 1.49 -2.45
N LEU A 15 -5.26 1.08 -1.50
CA LEU A 15 -5.76 -0.31 -1.47
C LEU A 15 -6.65 -0.64 -2.67
N ARG A 16 -7.46 0.30 -3.16
CA ARG A 16 -8.27 0.10 -4.39
C ARG A 16 -7.40 -0.03 -5.64
N ALA A 17 -6.38 0.83 -5.80
CA ALA A 17 -5.47 0.75 -6.93
C ALA A 17 -4.72 -0.59 -6.95
N VAL A 18 -4.10 -0.94 -5.82
CA VAL A 18 -3.42 -2.22 -5.61
C VAL A 18 -4.36 -3.40 -5.85
N TRP A 19 -5.62 -3.32 -5.42
CA TRP A 19 -6.58 -4.40 -5.67
C TRP A 19 -6.75 -4.66 -7.16
N ASN A 20 -6.95 -3.61 -7.96
CA ASN A 20 -7.12 -3.74 -9.40
C ASN A 20 -5.86 -4.27 -10.08
N ASP A 21 -4.69 -3.72 -9.76
CA ASP A 21 -3.41 -4.14 -10.35
C ASP A 21 -3.12 -5.61 -10.04
N THR A 22 -3.27 -6.01 -8.79
CA THR A 22 -2.99 -7.40 -8.37
C THR A 22 -4.07 -8.39 -8.86
N LEU A 23 -5.28 -7.91 -9.19
CA LEU A 23 -6.28 -8.73 -9.86
C LEU A 23 -5.83 -9.02 -11.30
N PHE A 24 -5.37 -7.99 -12.00
CA PHE A 24 -4.82 -8.11 -13.35
C PHE A 24 -3.58 -9.01 -13.37
N LEU A 25 -2.58 -8.77 -12.52
CA LEU A 25 -1.35 -9.57 -12.46
C LEU A 25 -1.64 -11.06 -12.20
N SER A 26 -2.57 -11.35 -11.28
CA SER A 26 -3.00 -12.73 -11.02
C SER A 26 -3.73 -13.36 -12.21
N SER A 27 -4.38 -12.58 -13.08
CA SER A 27 -5.09 -13.09 -14.27
C SER A 27 -4.13 -13.51 -15.39
N ILE A 28 -2.95 -12.89 -15.43
CA ILE A 28 -1.87 -13.22 -16.39
C ILE A 28 -0.77 -14.08 -15.76
N ASN A 29 -1.09 -14.77 -14.65
CA ASN A 29 -0.19 -15.66 -13.91
C ASN A 29 1.14 -15.01 -13.48
N VAL A 30 1.16 -13.70 -13.22
CA VAL A 30 2.35 -13.02 -12.69
C VAL A 30 2.37 -13.11 -11.15
N MET A 31 3.55 -13.33 -10.60
CA MET A 31 3.82 -13.38 -9.16
C MET A 31 5.22 -12.81 -8.86
N ASP A 32 5.60 -12.79 -7.57
CA ASP A 32 6.89 -12.24 -7.10
C ASP A 32 7.11 -10.73 -7.35
N TYR A 33 6.03 -9.99 -7.56
CA TYR A 33 6.05 -8.53 -7.64
C TYR A 33 6.09 -7.88 -6.25
N SER A 34 6.70 -6.69 -6.18
CA SER A 34 6.82 -5.90 -4.95
C SER A 34 6.08 -4.58 -5.05
N LEU A 35 5.77 -3.94 -3.91
CA LEU A 35 5.30 -2.56 -3.87
C LEU A 35 6.48 -1.64 -3.56
N LEU A 36 6.82 -0.75 -4.48
CA LEU A 36 7.72 0.36 -4.23
C LEU A 36 6.94 1.48 -3.56
N VAL A 37 7.50 2.04 -2.50
CA VAL A 37 6.92 3.14 -1.72
C VAL A 37 7.95 4.24 -1.58
N GLY A 38 7.61 5.45 -2.03
CA GLY A 38 8.38 6.67 -1.87
C GLY A 38 7.60 7.70 -1.06
N MET A 39 8.30 8.49 -0.25
CA MET A 39 7.74 9.61 0.51
C MET A 39 8.48 10.88 0.15
N GLU A 40 7.74 11.92 -0.15
CA GLU A 40 8.26 13.24 -0.49
C GLU A 40 7.66 14.27 0.45
N GLN A 41 8.50 15.08 1.09
CA GLN A 41 8.04 16.20 1.91
C GLN A 41 7.87 17.42 1.01
N ARG A 42 6.69 18.03 1.01
CA ARG A 42 6.51 19.32 0.34
C ARG A 42 7.23 20.41 1.11
N ALA A 43 7.86 21.34 0.38
CA ALA A 43 8.52 22.47 0.99
C ALA A 43 7.48 23.36 1.72
N PRO A 44 7.81 23.90 2.90
CA PRO A 44 6.91 24.76 3.67
C PRO A 44 6.41 26.01 2.93
N ALA A 45 7.06 26.41 1.83
CA ALA A 45 6.67 27.57 1.03
C ALA A 45 5.35 27.38 0.25
N GLU A 46 4.90 26.12 0.07
CA GLU A 46 3.68 25.80 -0.68
C GLU A 46 2.48 25.42 0.21
N VAL A 47 2.69 25.32 1.53
CA VAL A 47 1.69 24.91 2.51
C VAL A 47 1.55 26.01 3.57
N ALA A 48 0.36 26.19 4.14
CA ALA A 48 0.15 27.18 5.20
C ALA A 48 1.17 27.01 6.34
N GLU A 49 1.68 28.11 6.88
CA GLU A 49 2.70 28.08 7.95
C GLU A 49 2.26 27.17 9.10
N GLY A 50 3.05 26.10 9.34
CA GLY A 50 2.80 25.11 10.39
C GLY A 50 2.39 23.72 9.90
N GLU A 51 2.10 23.53 8.62
CA GLU A 51 1.71 22.23 8.06
C GLU A 51 2.89 21.51 7.36
N ASN A 52 3.17 20.28 7.78
CA ASN A 52 4.07 19.36 7.08
C ASN A 52 3.25 18.42 6.20
N GLU A 53 3.21 18.66 4.88
CA GLU A 53 2.53 17.76 3.94
C GLU A 53 3.51 16.73 3.37
N TRP A 54 3.21 15.45 3.55
CA TRP A 54 3.93 14.33 2.94
C TRP A 54 3.13 13.76 1.78
N THR A 55 3.75 13.68 0.61
CA THR A 55 3.19 12.97 -0.55
C THR A 55 3.69 11.54 -0.55
N LEU A 56 2.76 10.59 -0.58
CA LEU A 56 3.06 9.17 -0.74
C LEU A 56 2.98 8.79 -2.22
N VAL A 57 4.08 8.28 -2.77
CA VAL A 57 4.13 7.69 -4.11
C VAL A 57 4.24 6.18 -3.97
N VAL A 58 3.33 5.43 -4.61
CA VAL A 58 3.36 3.95 -4.60
C VAL A 58 3.28 3.40 -6.02
N GLY A 59 3.92 2.24 -6.24
CA GLY A 59 3.85 1.54 -7.51
C GLY A 59 4.22 0.07 -7.39
N VAL A 60 3.54 -0.79 -8.15
CA VAL A 60 3.91 -2.21 -8.25
C VAL A 60 5.09 -2.35 -9.21
N ILE A 61 6.12 -3.10 -8.82
CA ILE A 61 7.35 -3.34 -9.59
C ILE A 61 7.60 -4.84 -9.78
N ASP A 62 8.59 -5.19 -10.61
CA ASP A 62 9.08 -6.57 -10.84
C ASP A 62 8.03 -7.55 -11.41
N TYR A 63 7.04 -7.06 -12.16
CA TYR A 63 5.93 -7.85 -12.70
C TYR A 63 6.19 -8.46 -14.10
N CYS A 64 7.44 -8.45 -14.59
CA CYS A 64 7.76 -8.95 -15.93
C CYS A 64 7.84 -10.48 -16.03
N ARG A 65 7.94 -11.22 -14.92
CA ARG A 65 8.05 -12.68 -14.92
C ARG A 65 6.70 -13.35 -14.72
N GLN A 66 6.34 -14.22 -15.66
CA GLN A 66 5.15 -15.07 -15.55
C GLN A 66 5.51 -16.39 -14.86
N TYR A 67 4.62 -16.84 -13.98
CA TYR A 67 4.66 -18.18 -13.42
C TYR A 67 4.42 -19.19 -14.54
N THR A 68 5.37 -20.10 -14.74
CA THR A 68 5.20 -21.20 -15.68
C THR A 68 4.92 -22.49 -14.90
N TRP A 69 4.13 -23.41 -15.49
CA TRP A 69 3.85 -24.72 -14.88
C TRP A 69 5.12 -25.56 -14.61
N LYS A 70 6.25 -25.18 -15.23
CA LYS A 70 7.57 -25.74 -14.93
C LYS A 70 7.98 -25.48 -13.48
N GLU A 71 7.68 -24.29 -12.94
CA GLU A 71 7.96 -23.96 -11.54
C GLU A 71 7.08 -24.77 -10.59
N GLU A 72 5.82 -25.03 -10.95
CA GLU A 72 4.90 -25.86 -10.16
C GLU A 72 5.36 -27.33 -10.07
N ALA A 73 5.89 -27.87 -11.17
CA ALA A 73 6.49 -29.20 -11.22
C ALA A 73 7.78 -29.27 -10.39
N GLU A 74 8.65 -28.26 -10.48
CA GLU A 74 9.86 -28.17 -9.64
C GLU A 74 9.52 -28.06 -8.15
N THR A 75 8.47 -27.32 -7.81
CA THR A 75 8.03 -27.09 -6.42
C THR A 75 7.54 -28.38 -5.77
N ARG A 76 6.79 -29.22 -6.50
CA ARG A 76 6.33 -30.54 -6.02
C ARG A 76 7.47 -31.54 -5.81
N VAL A 77 8.48 -31.52 -6.67
CA VAL A 77 9.64 -32.43 -6.57
C VAL A 77 10.63 -31.95 -5.49
N LYS A 78 10.83 -30.65 -5.33
CA LYS A 78 11.82 -30.07 -4.41
C LYS A 78 11.28 -29.66 -3.04
N ARG A 79 9.98 -29.90 -2.75
CA ARG A 79 9.27 -29.28 -1.61
C ARG A 79 9.51 -27.75 -1.57
N GLY A 80 9.47 -27.12 -2.74
CA GLY A 80 9.70 -25.69 -2.88
C GLY A 80 8.60 -24.89 -2.19
N THR A 81 8.93 -23.66 -1.79
CA THR A 81 8.01 -22.70 -1.14
C THR A 81 7.29 -21.78 -2.14
N VAL A 82 7.23 -22.17 -3.42
CA VAL A 82 6.65 -21.34 -4.48
C VAL A 82 5.13 -21.35 -4.36
N ILE A 83 4.54 -20.18 -4.17
CA ILE A 83 3.12 -19.99 -3.89
C ILE A 83 2.40 -19.65 -5.20
N PRO A 84 1.28 -20.31 -5.57
CA PRO A 84 0.55 -20.01 -6.80
C PRO A 84 0.10 -18.53 -6.89
N PRO A 85 -0.04 -17.95 -8.09
CA PRO A 85 -0.37 -16.52 -8.27
C PRO A 85 -1.60 -16.04 -7.47
N LYS A 86 -2.66 -16.86 -7.40
CA LYS A 86 -3.86 -16.54 -6.62
C LYS A 86 -3.58 -16.39 -5.12
N GLN A 87 -2.72 -17.24 -4.58
CA GLN A 87 -2.32 -17.22 -3.17
C GLN A 87 -1.31 -16.08 -2.91
N TYR A 88 -0.38 -15.83 -3.85
CA TYR A 88 0.55 -14.71 -3.78
C TYR A 88 -0.20 -13.37 -3.73
N LYS A 89 -1.19 -13.18 -4.61
CA LYS A 89 -2.09 -12.01 -4.60
C LYS A 89 -2.73 -11.77 -3.24
N ARG A 90 -3.29 -12.82 -2.63
CA ARG A 90 -3.94 -12.71 -1.30
C ARG A 90 -2.93 -12.29 -0.24
N ARG A 91 -1.79 -12.98 -0.17
CA ARG A 91 -0.70 -12.67 0.76
C ARG A 91 -0.22 -11.22 0.62
N PHE A 92 -0.05 -10.76 -0.62
CA PHE A 92 0.38 -9.39 -0.92
C PHE A 92 -0.62 -8.35 -0.41
N ARG A 93 -1.91 -8.54 -0.70
CA ARG A 93 -2.99 -7.66 -0.21
C ARG A 93 -3.07 -7.65 1.32
N ASP A 94 -3.01 -8.81 1.95
CA ASP A 94 -3.05 -8.95 3.42
C ASP A 94 -1.84 -8.29 4.09
N ALA A 95 -0.67 -8.26 3.43
CA ALA A 95 0.48 -7.51 3.90
C ALA A 95 0.24 -5.99 3.83
N LEU A 96 -0.29 -5.49 2.71
CA LEU A 96 -0.54 -4.05 2.52
C LEU A 96 -1.63 -3.51 3.46
N HIS A 97 -2.64 -4.31 3.78
CA HIS A 97 -3.63 -3.95 4.82
C HIS A 97 -3.00 -3.78 6.21
N ARG A 98 -1.92 -4.50 6.51
CA ARG A 98 -1.17 -4.39 7.78
C ARG A 98 -0.15 -3.27 7.75
N TYR A 99 0.47 -3.03 6.59
CA TYR A 99 1.48 -1.99 6.42
C TYR A 99 0.86 -0.59 6.35
N PHE A 100 -0.32 -0.43 5.74
CA PHE A 100 -1.03 0.84 5.67
C PHE A 100 -2.17 0.89 6.69
N MET A 101 -1.94 1.58 7.81
CA MET A 101 -2.94 1.78 8.86
C MET A 101 -3.59 3.15 8.76
N ALA A 102 -4.85 3.24 9.19
CA ALA A 102 -5.57 4.51 9.19
C ALA A 102 -5.07 5.36 10.36
N SER A 103 -4.80 6.64 10.13
CA SER A 103 -4.51 7.63 11.16
C SER A 103 -5.78 7.98 11.96
N ILE A 104 -5.57 8.46 13.20
CA ILE A 104 -6.64 8.82 14.15
C ILE A 104 -7.08 10.29 13.97
N ASP A 105 -6.70 10.97 12.88
CA ASP A 105 -6.82 12.43 12.67
C ASP A 105 -8.25 13.02 12.81
N LYS A 106 -9.28 12.18 12.93
CA LYS A 106 -10.67 12.60 13.12
C LYS A 106 -11.02 13.16 14.51
N TYR A 107 -10.11 13.13 15.49
CA TYR A 107 -10.41 13.56 16.87
C TYR A 107 -9.59 14.75 17.36
N ALA A 108 -8.72 15.35 16.53
CA ALA A 108 -7.81 16.40 16.97
C ALA A 108 -8.35 17.84 16.80
N THR A 109 -9.64 18.02 16.45
CA THR A 109 -10.24 19.35 16.28
C THR A 109 -11.62 19.43 16.92
N ASP A 110 -11.64 19.50 18.26
CA ASP A 110 -12.68 20.20 19.01
C ASP A 110 -12.13 20.62 20.38
N ASP A 111 -11.18 21.55 20.39
CA ASP A 111 -10.89 22.31 21.61
C ASP A 111 -10.25 23.66 21.22
N GLY A 112 -10.96 24.77 21.45
CA GLY A 112 -10.34 26.10 21.34
C GLY A 112 -11.11 27.24 20.66
N ARG A 113 -12.44 27.20 20.52
CA ARG A 113 -13.20 28.44 20.31
C ARG A 113 -13.86 28.89 21.61
N VAL A 114 -13.06 29.59 22.42
CA VAL A 114 -13.56 30.46 23.49
C VAL A 114 -14.28 31.64 22.82
N GLU A 115 -15.60 31.68 22.92
CA GLU A 115 -16.38 32.89 22.64
C GLU A 115 -16.08 33.95 23.70
N THR A 116 -15.28 34.95 23.35
CA THR A 116 -15.35 36.28 23.98
C THR A 116 -16.14 37.19 23.04
N ALA A 117 -17.42 37.39 23.35
CA ALA A 117 -18.21 38.49 22.79
C ALA A 117 -18.45 39.53 23.90
N ALA A 118 -18.02 40.76 23.61
CA ALA A 118 -18.19 41.97 24.40
C ALA A 118 -19.63 42.49 24.38
#